data_AF-A0A397FSW5-F1
#
_entry.id   AF-A0A397FSW5-F1
#
_cell.length_a   1.000
_cell.length_b   1.000
_cell.length_c   1.000
_cell.angle_alpha   90.00
_cell.angle_beta   90.00
_cell.angle_gamma   90.00
#
_symmetry.space_group_name_H-M   'P 1'
#
loop_
_entity.id
_entity.type
_entity.pdbx_description
1 polymer ?
#
loop_
_entity_poly.entity_id
_entity_poly.type
_entity_poly.pdbx_seq_one_letter_code
_entity_poly.pdbx_strand_id
1 'polypeptide(L)'
;MINAQKWLDKVIPNNQQINVKKLHIITKNNQNILKGKLDLSTFPNLKKLTIENQSITRLDLTHCLDLEEVHADNNLLEKVVWPIRAPKLERIYLTNNNFKARDLRQFIRFRHLKVLFLGTDDSERINRGIYNRWNGSLCPLRFLTKLEELDINATDINSGLEYLPTKKLFAFSFGNFGRVGSGVDKLKETLAKFVSLDEGKTMEDWAAEETYVVDFNDYLDKIETIRSWKRLQRREKQQLQAQIQVNNPWSSKRN
;
A
#
# COMPACT_ATOMS: atom_id res chain seq x y z
N MET A 1 -9.94 27.29 3.58
CA MET A 1 -9.50 26.29 2.57
C MET A 1 -9.38 26.94 1.20
N ILE A 2 -8.23 26.84 0.53
CA ILE A 2 -7.95 27.41 -0.80
C ILE A 2 -8.05 26.32 -1.86
N ASN A 3 -8.50 26.64 -3.08
CA ASN A 3 -8.45 25.71 -4.19
C ASN A 3 -6.99 25.40 -4.56
N ALA A 4 -6.63 24.12 -4.57
CA ALA A 4 -5.26 23.67 -4.74
C ALA A 4 -4.64 24.11 -6.08
N GLN A 5 -5.39 23.98 -7.18
CA GLN A 5 -4.90 24.39 -8.50
C GLN A 5 -4.66 25.89 -8.57
N LYS A 6 -5.62 26.72 -8.12
CA LYS A 6 -5.46 28.18 -8.09
C LYS A 6 -4.25 28.62 -7.26
N TRP A 7 -3.95 27.90 -6.18
CA TRP A 7 -2.76 28.15 -5.38
C TRP A 7 -1.49 27.79 -6.17
N LEU A 8 -1.46 26.63 -6.81
CA LEU A 8 -0.33 26.19 -7.62
C LEU A 8 -0.03 27.17 -8.76
N ASP A 9 -1.05 27.56 -9.54
CA ASP A 9 -0.90 28.46 -10.69
C ASP A 9 -0.37 29.84 -10.27
N LYS A 10 -0.71 30.29 -9.05
CA LYS A 10 -0.22 31.54 -8.48
C LYS A 10 1.23 31.44 -7.99
N VAL A 11 1.61 30.32 -7.38
CA VAL A 11 2.92 30.15 -6.74
C VAL A 11 3.98 29.69 -7.73
N ILE A 12 3.61 28.87 -8.70
CA ILE A 12 4.49 28.32 -9.72
C ILE A 12 3.83 28.50 -11.10
N PRO A 13 4.07 29.64 -11.77
CA PRO A 13 3.56 29.90 -13.10
C PRO A 13 4.04 28.84 -14.11
N ASN A 14 3.24 28.57 -15.14
CA ASN A 14 3.46 27.47 -16.10
C ASN A 14 4.88 27.42 -16.70
N ASN A 15 5.49 28.57 -17.01
CA ASN A 15 6.84 28.64 -17.57
C ASN A 15 7.95 28.20 -16.60
N GLN A 16 7.67 28.10 -15.31
CA GLN A 16 8.63 27.65 -14.29
C GLN A 16 8.43 26.18 -13.89
N GLN A 17 7.27 25.59 -14.16
CA GLN A 17 6.90 24.23 -13.72
C GLN A 17 7.84 23.16 -14.28
N ILE A 18 8.34 23.34 -15.51
CA ILE A 18 9.32 22.44 -16.14
C ILE A 18 10.63 22.34 -15.36
N ASN A 19 11.00 23.36 -14.57
CA ASN A 19 12.25 23.38 -13.80
C ASN A 19 12.11 22.73 -12.42
N VAL A 20 10.89 22.39 -12.00
CA VAL A 20 10.61 21.88 -10.66
C VAL A 20 10.90 20.38 -10.60
N LYS A 21 11.92 20.03 -9.81
CA LYS A 21 12.29 18.62 -9.53
C LYS A 21 11.69 18.09 -8.23
N LYS A 22 11.43 18.98 -7.27
CA LYS A 22 10.85 18.63 -5.97
C LYS A 22 9.77 19.64 -5.65
N LEU A 23 8.60 19.17 -5.27
CA LEU A 23 7.48 20.01 -4.88
C LEU A 23 7.04 19.60 -3.48
N HIS A 24 7.17 20.52 -2.52
CA HIS A 24 6.72 20.32 -1.15
C HIS A 24 5.62 21.34 -0.86
N ILE A 25 4.39 20.85 -0.75
CA ILE A 25 3.21 21.60 -0.33
C ILE A 25 2.93 21.20 1.11
N ILE A 26 3.44 21.99 2.04
CA ILE A 26 3.19 21.85 3.47
C ILE A 26 2.55 23.13 3.96
N THR A 27 1.42 23.01 4.67
CA THR A 27 0.85 24.13 5.41
C THR A 27 1.81 24.48 6.55
N LYS A 28 2.58 25.57 6.39
CA LYS A 28 3.27 26.22 7.51
C LYS A 28 2.39 27.34 8.07
N ASN A 29 2.35 27.46 9.40
CA ASN A 29 1.98 28.66 10.16
C ASN A 29 0.82 29.49 9.55
N ASN A 30 -0.42 29.08 9.80
CA ASN A 30 -1.64 29.81 9.43
C ASN A 30 -1.93 29.96 7.93
N GLN A 31 -1.26 29.21 7.05
CA GLN A 31 -1.73 29.08 5.67
C GLN A 31 -3.00 28.22 5.59
N ASN A 32 -3.88 28.59 4.67
CA ASN A 32 -5.10 27.85 4.38
C ASN A 32 -4.81 26.46 3.82
N ILE A 33 -5.41 25.43 4.41
CA ILE A 33 -5.46 24.06 3.87
C ILE A 33 -5.92 24.08 2.40
N LEU A 34 -5.18 23.42 1.52
CA LEU A 34 -5.52 23.27 0.11
C LEU A 34 -6.60 22.20 -0.07
N LYS A 35 -7.56 22.45 -0.95
CA LYS A 35 -8.65 21.53 -1.26
C LYS A 35 -8.90 21.35 -2.74
N GLY A 36 -9.54 20.24 -3.08
CA GLY A 36 -10.02 19.96 -4.42
C GLY A 36 -8.99 19.18 -5.25
N LYS A 37 -8.99 19.44 -6.56
CA LYS A 37 -8.12 18.73 -7.52
C LYS A 37 -6.79 19.46 -7.65
N LEU A 38 -5.71 18.70 -7.75
CA LEU A 38 -4.37 19.18 -8.03
C LEU A 38 -3.85 18.47 -9.28
N ASP A 39 -3.58 19.23 -10.33
CA ASP A 39 -3.02 18.77 -11.59
C ASP A 39 -1.54 19.15 -11.66
N LEU A 40 -0.67 18.13 -11.66
CA LEU A 40 0.78 18.28 -11.81
C LEU A 40 1.27 17.71 -13.16
N SER A 41 0.37 17.47 -14.11
CA SER A 41 0.73 16.97 -15.45
C SER A 41 1.63 17.93 -16.24
N THR A 42 1.78 19.17 -15.79
CA THR A 42 2.69 20.17 -16.36
C THR A 42 4.09 20.17 -15.71
N PHE A 43 4.39 19.20 -14.84
CA PHE A 43 5.67 19.07 -14.11
C PHE A 43 6.47 17.85 -14.59
N PRO A 44 6.97 17.83 -15.85
CA PRO A 44 7.56 16.64 -16.46
C PRO A 44 8.85 16.15 -15.77
N ASN A 45 9.56 17.06 -15.09
CA ASN A 45 10.83 16.77 -14.40
C ASN A 45 10.68 16.52 -12.90
N LEU A 46 9.44 16.41 -12.40
CA LEU A 46 9.16 16.18 -10.98
C LEU A 46 9.63 14.78 -10.56
N LYS A 47 10.52 14.76 -9.56
CA LYS A 47 11.07 13.55 -8.95
C LYS A 47 10.46 13.27 -7.58
N LYS A 48 10.23 14.30 -6.78
CA LYS A 48 9.69 14.15 -5.41
C LYS A 48 8.51 15.05 -5.18
N LEU A 49 7.44 14.49 -4.64
CA LEU A 49 6.22 15.21 -4.30
C LEU A 49 5.86 14.97 -2.84
N THR A 50 5.63 16.05 -2.10
CA THR A 50 5.03 16.02 -0.76
C THR A 50 3.83 16.94 -0.73
N ILE A 51 2.64 16.42 -0.42
CA ILE A 51 1.38 17.18 -0.30
C ILE A 51 0.59 16.79 0.95
N GLU A 52 1.28 16.38 2.01
CA GLU A 52 0.69 15.84 3.24
C GLU A 52 -0.19 16.86 3.98
N ASN A 53 -1.16 16.34 4.75
CA ASN A 53 -2.01 17.12 5.66
C ASN A 53 -2.82 18.22 4.94
N GLN A 54 -3.36 17.90 3.76
CA GLN A 54 -4.25 18.78 3.00
C GLN A 54 -5.65 18.18 2.86
N SER A 55 -6.51 18.80 2.05
CA SER A 55 -7.85 18.29 1.71
C SER A 55 -7.97 18.04 0.20
N ILE A 56 -6.90 17.55 -0.43
CA ILE A 56 -6.88 17.23 -1.86
C ILE A 56 -7.71 15.97 -2.10
N THR A 57 -8.60 16.02 -3.10
CA THR A 57 -9.50 14.92 -3.44
C THR A 57 -9.09 14.16 -4.70
N ARG A 58 -8.28 14.80 -5.56
CA ARG A 58 -7.73 14.16 -6.76
C ARG A 58 -6.36 14.73 -7.09
N LEU A 59 -5.44 13.83 -7.44
CA LEU A 59 -4.09 14.16 -7.88
C LEU A 59 -3.85 13.64 -9.30
N ASP A 60 -3.34 14.47 -10.19
CA ASP A 60 -2.92 14.07 -11.54
C ASP A 60 -1.40 14.17 -11.70
N LEU A 61 -0.77 13.04 -12.01
CA LEU A 61 0.68 12.89 -12.19
C LEU A 61 1.02 12.38 -13.59
N THR A 62 0.09 12.46 -14.56
CA THR A 62 0.16 11.73 -15.85
C THR A 62 1.50 11.89 -16.59
N HIS A 63 2.14 13.05 -16.52
CA HIS A 63 3.41 13.34 -17.22
C HIS A 63 4.64 13.42 -16.29
N CYS A 64 4.51 13.11 -15.01
CA CYS A 64 5.63 13.11 -14.07
C CYS A 64 6.43 11.78 -14.18
N LEU A 65 7.03 11.54 -15.35
CA LEU A 65 7.66 10.25 -15.70
C LEU A 65 8.92 9.94 -14.88
N ASP A 66 9.54 10.97 -14.30
CA ASP A 66 10.76 10.92 -13.50
C ASP A 66 10.51 10.79 -11.99
N LEU A 67 9.25 10.57 -11.57
CA LEU A 67 8.90 10.41 -10.15
C LEU A 67 9.67 9.26 -9.49
N GLU A 68 10.21 9.57 -8.32
CA GLU A 68 10.96 8.70 -7.42
C GLU A 68 10.15 8.47 -6.13
N GLU A 69 9.52 9.52 -5.60
CA GLU A 69 8.81 9.49 -4.31
C GLU A 69 7.52 10.34 -4.34
N VAL A 70 6.44 9.81 -3.79
CA VAL A 70 5.16 10.51 -3.59
C VAL A 70 4.68 10.34 -2.15
N HIS A 71 4.59 11.46 -1.44
CA HIS A 71 4.05 11.59 -0.09
C HIS A 71 2.74 12.37 -0.15
N ALA A 72 1.62 11.69 0.04
CA ALA A 72 0.29 12.30 -0.03
C ALA A 72 -0.63 11.81 1.09
N ASP A 73 -0.04 11.51 2.25
CA ASP A 73 -0.75 11.09 3.45
C ASP A 73 -1.67 12.19 3.97
N ASN A 74 -2.65 11.79 4.78
CA ASN A 74 -3.55 12.70 5.48
C ASN A 74 -4.24 13.70 4.53
N ASN A 75 -4.80 13.18 3.44
CA ASN A 75 -5.55 13.93 2.45
C ASN A 75 -6.99 13.39 2.34
N LEU A 76 -7.75 13.79 1.32
CA LEU A 76 -9.06 13.21 1.01
C LEU A 76 -9.06 12.55 -0.38
N LEU A 77 -7.90 12.03 -0.82
CA LEU A 77 -7.73 11.51 -2.16
C LEU A 77 -8.70 10.36 -2.41
N GLU A 78 -9.48 10.49 -3.47
CA GLU A 78 -10.33 9.41 -3.99
C GLU A 78 -9.72 8.80 -5.27
N LYS A 79 -8.78 9.53 -5.91
CA LYS A 79 -8.14 9.13 -7.16
C LYS A 79 -6.76 9.79 -7.32
N VAL A 80 -5.79 8.97 -7.72
CA VAL A 80 -4.51 9.43 -8.29
C VAL A 80 -4.48 8.94 -9.75
N VAL A 81 -4.14 9.82 -10.67
CA VAL A 81 -3.82 9.44 -12.05
C VAL A 81 -2.31 9.34 -12.16
N TRP A 82 -1.82 8.10 -12.23
CA TRP A 82 -0.39 7.83 -12.28
C TRP A 82 0.20 8.03 -13.68
N PRO A 83 1.50 8.33 -13.80
CA PRO A 83 2.17 8.29 -15.09
C PRO A 83 2.06 6.90 -15.72
N ILE A 84 1.97 6.85 -17.06
CA ILE A 84 1.84 5.59 -17.80
C ILE A 84 3.01 4.64 -17.50
N ARG A 85 4.21 5.22 -17.31
CA ARG A 85 5.45 4.59 -16.87
C ARG A 85 6.13 5.50 -15.84
N ALA A 86 6.63 4.93 -14.76
CA ALA A 86 7.45 5.63 -13.77
C ALA A 86 8.55 4.65 -13.28
N PRO A 87 9.60 4.42 -14.10
CA PRO A 87 10.59 3.38 -13.82
C PRO A 87 11.43 3.66 -12.59
N LYS A 88 11.49 4.93 -12.14
CA LYS A 88 12.24 5.39 -10.98
C LYS A 88 11.41 5.43 -9.69
N LEU A 89 10.10 5.16 -9.75
CA LEU A 89 9.22 5.31 -8.59
C LEU A 89 9.48 4.20 -7.57
N GLU A 90 9.97 4.60 -6.39
CA GLU A 90 10.37 3.70 -5.32
C GLU A 90 9.46 3.78 -4.09
N ARG A 91 8.83 4.93 -3.81
CA ARG A 91 8.06 5.12 -2.58
C ARG A 91 6.73 5.81 -2.83
N ILE A 92 5.65 5.22 -2.34
CA ILE A 92 4.29 5.76 -2.40
C ILE A 92 3.70 5.70 -1.00
N TYR A 93 3.32 6.87 -0.48
CA TYR A 93 2.62 7.03 0.78
C TYR A 93 1.26 7.69 0.53
N LEU A 94 0.20 6.96 0.86
CA LEU A 94 -1.20 7.32 0.64
C LEU A 94 -2.06 7.07 1.88
N THR A 95 -1.45 6.92 3.06
CA THR A 95 -2.13 6.63 4.31
C THR A 95 -3.15 7.72 4.64
N ASN A 96 -4.25 7.35 5.29
CA ASN A 96 -5.29 8.29 5.72
C ASN A 96 -5.84 9.16 4.57
N ASN A 97 -6.37 8.50 3.54
CA ASN A 97 -7.08 9.14 2.42
C ASN A 97 -8.55 8.70 2.40
N ASN A 98 -9.24 8.77 1.24
CA ASN A 98 -10.63 8.35 1.11
C ASN A 98 -10.88 7.58 -0.20
N PHE A 99 -9.92 6.74 -0.61
CA PHE A 99 -10.06 5.95 -1.83
C PHE A 99 -11.30 5.07 -1.75
N LYS A 100 -12.13 5.11 -2.80
CA LYS A 100 -13.27 4.19 -2.96
C LYS A 100 -12.80 2.79 -3.34
N ALA A 101 -13.68 1.81 -3.20
CA ALA A 101 -13.43 0.40 -3.50
C ALA A 101 -12.67 0.19 -4.82
N ARG A 102 -11.44 -0.34 -4.74
CA ARG A 102 -10.60 -0.70 -5.89
C ARG A 102 -9.45 -1.63 -5.50
N ASP A 103 -9.01 -2.45 -6.43
CA ASP A 103 -7.87 -3.34 -6.21
C ASP A 103 -6.52 -2.66 -6.47
N LEU A 104 -5.45 -3.45 -6.28
CA LEU A 104 -4.07 -3.00 -6.34
C LEU A 104 -3.46 -3.01 -7.76
N ARG A 105 -4.24 -3.25 -8.83
CA ARG A 105 -3.72 -3.41 -10.20
C ARG A 105 -2.98 -2.18 -10.73
N GLN A 106 -3.26 -0.99 -10.23
CA GLN A 106 -2.55 0.21 -10.66
C GLN A 106 -1.04 0.19 -10.31
N PHE A 107 -0.64 -0.54 -9.27
CA PHE A 107 0.74 -0.57 -8.78
C PHE A 107 1.63 -1.61 -9.49
N ILE A 108 1.06 -2.51 -10.29
CA ILE A 108 1.79 -3.64 -10.93
C ILE A 108 2.94 -3.20 -11.86
N ARG A 109 2.88 -1.94 -12.31
CA ARG A 109 3.86 -1.36 -13.25
C ARG A 109 5.08 -0.77 -12.56
N PHE A 110 5.02 -0.49 -11.26
CA PHE A 110 6.10 0.14 -10.50
C PHE A 110 7.05 -0.92 -9.94
N ARG A 111 7.80 -1.59 -10.81
CA ARG A 111 8.64 -2.76 -10.44
C ARG A 111 9.81 -2.43 -9.49
N HIS A 112 10.14 -1.15 -9.34
CA HIS A 112 11.17 -0.65 -8.42
C HIS A 112 10.60 -0.20 -7.07
N LEU A 113 9.29 -0.32 -6.86
CA LEU A 113 8.64 0.09 -5.63
C LEU A 113 9.19 -0.69 -4.42
N LYS A 114 9.67 0.06 -3.43
CA LYS A 114 10.21 -0.39 -2.14
C LYS A 114 9.20 -0.17 -1.03
N VAL A 115 8.46 0.95 -1.06
CA VAL A 115 7.48 1.30 -0.03
C VAL A 115 6.13 1.57 -0.66
N LEU A 116 5.08 0.96 -0.09
CA LEU A 116 3.70 1.14 -0.50
C LEU A 116 2.80 1.22 0.74
N PHE A 117 2.47 2.43 1.17
CA PHE A 117 1.57 2.65 2.30
C PHE A 117 0.20 3.10 1.81
N LEU A 118 -0.81 2.31 2.15
CA LEU A 118 -2.15 2.40 1.59
C LEU A 118 -3.24 2.44 2.65
N GLY A 119 -2.91 2.16 3.90
CA GLY A 119 -3.86 1.93 4.96
C GLY A 119 -4.52 3.19 5.49
N THR A 120 -5.13 3.05 6.65
CA THR A 120 -5.69 4.12 7.47
C THR A 120 -5.50 3.71 8.92
N ASP A 121 -4.80 4.53 9.69
CA ASP A 121 -4.51 4.34 11.11
C ASP A 121 -5.22 5.40 11.99
N ASP A 122 -5.75 6.45 11.37
CA ASP A 122 -6.50 7.49 12.06
C ASP A 122 -7.92 7.01 12.40
N SER A 123 -8.10 6.68 13.68
CA SER A 123 -9.38 6.20 14.23
C SER A 123 -10.51 7.22 14.13
N GLU A 124 -10.23 8.53 14.22
CA GLU A 124 -11.28 9.55 14.06
C GLU A 124 -11.81 9.57 12.63
N ARG A 125 -10.90 9.45 11.66
CA ARG A 125 -11.26 9.39 10.23
C ARG A 125 -12.05 8.12 9.92
N ILE A 126 -11.62 6.97 10.46
CA ILE A 126 -12.34 5.71 10.35
C ILE A 126 -13.78 5.85 10.86
N ASN A 127 -13.96 6.42 12.07
CA ASN A 127 -15.27 6.64 12.68
C ASN A 127 -16.17 7.58 11.87
N ARG A 128 -15.58 8.52 11.10
CA ARG A 128 -16.31 9.40 10.17
C ARG A 128 -16.55 8.78 8.80
N GLY A 129 -16.18 7.52 8.58
CA GLY A 129 -16.32 6.84 7.30
C GLY A 129 -15.28 7.25 6.25
N ILE A 130 -14.17 7.87 6.67
CA ILE A 130 -13.09 8.37 5.80
C ILE A 130 -11.88 7.43 5.94
N TYR A 131 -11.76 6.48 5.02
CA TYR A 131 -10.67 5.51 5.00
C TYR A 131 -10.46 4.96 3.59
N ASN A 132 -9.30 4.35 3.38
CA ASN A 132 -8.91 3.80 2.10
C ASN A 132 -9.50 2.40 1.87
N ARG A 133 -10.39 2.27 0.88
CA ARG A 133 -11.10 1.02 0.55
C ARG A 133 -10.36 0.21 -0.52
N TRP A 134 -9.05 0.01 -0.35
CA TRP A 134 -8.33 -0.94 -1.20
C TRP A 134 -8.90 -2.34 -0.96
N ASN A 135 -9.28 -3.08 -2.00
CA ASN A 135 -10.01 -4.33 -1.85
C ASN A 135 -9.43 -5.49 -2.66
N GLY A 136 -9.98 -6.68 -2.44
CA GLY A 136 -9.61 -7.89 -3.15
C GLY A 136 -8.37 -8.55 -2.54
N SER A 137 -7.39 -8.84 -3.39
CA SER A 137 -6.25 -9.71 -3.07
C SER A 137 -4.91 -9.00 -3.20
N LEU A 138 -3.90 -9.45 -2.45
CA LEU A 138 -2.49 -9.07 -2.62
C LEU A 138 -1.85 -9.61 -3.93
N CYS A 139 -2.56 -10.45 -4.70
CA CYS A 139 -2.08 -11.01 -5.97
C CYS A 139 -1.44 -10.01 -6.96
N PRO A 140 -1.95 -8.77 -7.15
CA PRO A 140 -1.31 -7.80 -8.03
C PRO A 140 0.12 -7.44 -7.61
N LEU A 141 0.46 -7.52 -6.32
CA LEU A 141 1.78 -7.15 -5.82
C LEU A 141 2.85 -8.23 -6.05
N ARG A 142 2.49 -9.41 -6.58
CA ARG A 142 3.36 -10.60 -6.66
C ARG A 142 4.72 -10.40 -7.33
N PHE A 143 4.81 -9.42 -8.23
CA PHE A 143 6.05 -9.13 -8.96
C PHE A 143 6.77 -7.87 -8.49
N LEU A 144 6.33 -7.24 -7.41
CA LEU A 144 7.04 -6.14 -6.77
C LEU A 144 8.15 -6.70 -5.90
N THR A 145 9.13 -7.36 -6.51
CA THR A 145 10.20 -8.10 -5.79
C THR A 145 11.17 -7.19 -5.04
N LYS A 146 11.04 -5.87 -5.20
CA LYS A 146 11.82 -4.84 -4.49
C LYS A 146 11.10 -4.31 -3.26
N LEU A 147 9.85 -4.71 -3.01
CA LEU A 147 9.04 -4.25 -1.89
C LEU A 147 9.72 -4.65 -0.57
N GLU A 148 9.91 -3.63 0.26
CA GLU A 148 10.63 -3.65 1.54
C GLU A 148 9.66 -3.35 2.68
N GLU A 149 8.69 -2.46 2.42
CA GLU A 149 7.66 -2.05 3.39
C GLU A 149 6.28 -1.99 2.73
N LEU A 150 5.27 -2.54 3.39
CA LEU A 150 3.87 -2.52 2.94
C LEU A 150 2.95 -2.21 4.11
N ASP A 151 2.07 -1.24 3.92
CA ASP A 151 0.99 -0.96 4.87
C ASP A 151 -0.37 -1.05 4.15
N ILE A 152 -1.27 -1.83 4.72
CA ILE A 152 -2.67 -1.99 4.27
C ILE A 152 -3.66 -1.91 5.43
N ASN A 153 -3.28 -1.24 6.54
CA ASN A 153 -4.12 -1.06 7.72
C ASN A 153 -5.55 -0.57 7.36
N ALA A 154 -6.55 -1.13 8.02
CA ALA A 154 -7.97 -0.80 7.85
C ALA A 154 -8.52 -0.87 6.41
N THR A 155 -7.90 -1.62 5.50
CA THR A 155 -8.39 -1.78 4.12
C THR A 155 -9.40 -2.93 3.96
N ASP A 156 -9.97 -3.09 2.78
CA ASP A 156 -10.86 -4.21 2.39
C ASP A 156 -10.11 -5.37 1.70
N ILE A 157 -8.77 -5.39 1.74
CA ILE A 157 -7.95 -6.49 1.20
C ILE A 157 -8.08 -7.69 2.12
N ASN A 158 -8.46 -8.84 1.55
CA ASN A 158 -8.92 -9.98 2.35
C ASN A 158 -8.31 -11.33 1.96
N SER A 159 -7.36 -11.35 1.03
CA SER A 159 -6.74 -12.59 0.53
C SER A 159 -5.38 -12.34 -0.16
N GLY A 160 -4.71 -13.41 -0.57
CA GLY A 160 -3.53 -13.34 -1.44
C GLY A 160 -2.17 -13.30 -0.75
N LEU A 161 -2.08 -13.65 0.54
CA LEU A 161 -0.81 -13.75 1.26
C LEU A 161 0.21 -14.67 0.54
N GLU A 162 -0.26 -15.67 -0.21
CA GLU A 162 0.57 -16.58 -1.01
C GLU A 162 1.32 -15.86 -2.12
N TYR A 163 0.81 -14.70 -2.56
CA TYR A 163 1.40 -13.85 -3.59
C TYR A 163 2.27 -12.73 -3.03
N LEU A 164 2.22 -12.43 -1.72
CA LEU A 164 3.01 -11.36 -1.11
C LEU A 164 4.53 -11.56 -1.35
N PRO A 165 5.25 -10.57 -1.93
CA PRO A 165 6.68 -10.70 -2.20
C PRO A 165 7.50 -10.56 -0.91
N THR A 166 7.78 -11.68 -0.25
CA THR A 166 8.43 -11.66 1.08
C THR A 166 9.95 -11.60 1.05
N LYS A 167 10.63 -11.68 -0.10
CA LYS A 167 12.11 -11.81 -0.17
C LYS A 167 12.85 -10.60 0.42
N LYS A 168 12.35 -9.39 0.18
CA LYS A 168 12.91 -8.11 0.66
C LYS A 168 12.07 -7.43 1.72
N LEU A 169 10.83 -7.88 1.91
CA LEU A 169 9.89 -7.31 2.85
C LEU A 169 10.40 -7.53 4.27
N PHE A 170 10.54 -6.44 5.03
CA PHE A 170 10.83 -6.45 6.46
C PHE A 170 9.75 -5.75 7.28
N ALA A 171 8.90 -4.95 6.65
CA ALA A 171 7.75 -4.29 7.29
C ALA A 171 6.44 -4.68 6.61
N PHE A 172 5.46 -5.15 7.39
CA PHE A 172 4.10 -5.40 6.90
C PHE A 172 3.05 -5.16 7.98
N SER A 173 2.21 -4.15 7.81
CA SER A 173 1.10 -3.82 8.70
C SER A 173 -0.25 -4.02 8.03
N PHE A 174 -1.18 -4.63 8.75
CA PHE A 174 -2.54 -4.94 8.28
C PHE A 174 -3.56 -5.05 9.43
N GLY A 175 -3.38 -4.26 10.49
CA GLY A 175 -4.38 -4.10 11.56
C GLY A 175 -5.68 -3.47 11.05
N ASN A 176 -6.78 -3.64 11.77
CA ASN A 176 -8.05 -3.02 11.44
C ASN A 176 -8.26 -1.63 12.05
N PHE A 177 -7.47 -1.23 13.06
CA PHE A 177 -7.57 0.08 13.73
C PHE A 177 -9.00 0.40 14.19
N GLY A 178 -9.69 -0.61 14.74
CA GLY A 178 -11.07 -0.49 15.22
C GLY A 178 -12.12 -0.45 14.11
N ARG A 179 -11.75 -0.52 12.83
CA ARG A 179 -12.72 -0.56 11.73
C ARG A 179 -13.43 -1.91 11.67
N VAL A 180 -14.70 -1.91 12.07
CA VAL A 180 -15.57 -3.09 11.97
C VAL A 180 -15.76 -3.49 10.49
N GLY A 181 -15.62 -4.79 10.21
CA GLY A 181 -15.79 -5.36 8.87
C GLY A 181 -14.62 -5.09 7.94
N SER A 182 -13.42 -4.92 8.49
CA SER A 182 -12.22 -4.71 7.69
C SER A 182 -11.81 -5.99 6.96
N GLY A 183 -11.41 -5.87 5.69
CA GLY A 183 -11.03 -7.03 4.89
C GLY A 183 -9.81 -7.75 5.47
N VAL A 184 -8.90 -6.98 6.08
CA VAL A 184 -7.66 -7.48 6.69
C VAL A 184 -7.91 -8.40 7.87
N ASP A 185 -9.10 -8.39 8.47
CA ASP A 185 -9.48 -9.35 9.52
C ASP A 185 -9.38 -10.80 9.01
N LYS A 186 -9.70 -11.06 7.74
CA LYS A 186 -9.53 -12.39 7.13
C LYS A 186 -8.06 -12.81 7.01
N LEU A 187 -7.15 -11.84 6.86
CA LEU A 187 -5.71 -12.11 6.83
C LEU A 187 -5.23 -12.53 8.23
N LYS A 188 -5.72 -11.85 9.28
CA LYS A 188 -5.47 -12.24 10.67
C LYS A 188 -6.00 -13.63 10.97
N GLU A 189 -7.23 -13.95 10.59
CA GLU A 189 -7.83 -15.28 10.74
C GLU A 189 -6.98 -16.37 10.06
N THR A 190 -6.49 -16.09 8.85
CA THR A 190 -5.63 -17.01 8.08
C THR A 190 -4.32 -17.32 8.81
N LEU A 191 -3.74 -16.33 9.48
CA LEU A 191 -2.44 -16.41 10.14
C LEU A 191 -2.53 -16.79 11.62
N ALA A 192 -3.71 -16.73 12.24
CA ALA A 192 -3.89 -16.91 13.69
C ALA A 192 -3.29 -18.20 14.25
N LYS A 193 -3.29 -19.30 13.48
CA LYS A 193 -2.70 -20.58 13.90
C LYS A 193 -1.17 -20.63 13.83
N PHE A 194 -0.54 -19.62 13.24
CA PHE A 194 0.90 -19.54 13.02
C PHE A 194 1.57 -18.50 13.93
N VAL A 195 0.78 -17.76 14.70
CA VAL A 195 1.26 -16.67 15.56
C VAL A 195 1.23 -17.13 17.01
N SER A 196 2.34 -16.94 17.71
CA SER A 196 2.39 -17.02 19.17
C SER A 196 2.37 -15.62 19.72
N LEU A 197 1.45 -15.32 20.64
CA LEU A 197 1.28 -13.99 21.21
C LEU A 197 1.76 -14.00 22.66
N ASP A 198 2.45 -12.94 23.07
CA ASP A 198 2.77 -12.69 24.47
C ASP A 198 1.51 -12.41 25.28
N GLU A 199 1.61 -12.55 26.61
CA GLU A 199 0.50 -12.30 27.52
C GLU A 199 -0.05 -10.87 27.35
N GLY A 200 -1.36 -10.76 27.14
CA GLY A 200 -2.05 -9.48 26.92
C GLY A 200 -1.96 -8.91 25.50
N LYS A 201 -1.19 -9.52 24.58
CA LYS A 201 -1.17 -9.11 23.16
C LYS A 201 -2.30 -9.76 22.38
N THR A 202 -2.93 -9.00 21.50
CA THR A 202 -3.98 -9.48 20.60
C THR A 202 -3.43 -9.68 19.18
N MET A 203 -4.17 -10.42 18.35
CA MET A 203 -3.90 -10.51 16.91
C MET A 203 -3.99 -9.15 16.21
N GLU A 204 -4.77 -8.21 16.77
CA GLU A 204 -4.83 -6.84 16.26
C GLU A 204 -3.52 -6.12 16.56
N ASP A 205 -2.99 -6.20 17.78
CA ASP A 205 -1.71 -5.60 18.14
C ASP A 205 -0.60 -6.14 17.22
N TRP A 206 -0.51 -7.47 17.07
CA TRP A 206 0.47 -8.09 16.18
C TRP A 206 0.31 -7.64 14.72
N ALA A 207 -0.92 -7.54 14.20
CA ALA A 207 -1.14 -7.14 12.81
C ALA A 207 -0.90 -5.64 12.56
N ALA A 208 -1.31 -4.79 13.50
CA ALA A 208 -1.21 -3.34 13.45
C ALA A 208 0.20 -2.82 13.71
N GLU A 209 1.01 -3.58 14.47
CA GLU A 209 2.36 -3.19 14.87
C GLU A 209 3.18 -2.72 13.66
N GLU A 210 3.43 -1.41 13.68
CA GLU A 210 4.33 -0.73 12.77
C GLU A 210 5.76 -1.13 13.13
N THR A 211 6.55 -1.48 12.12
CA THR A 211 7.94 -1.87 12.36
C THR A 211 8.82 -0.62 12.49
N TYR A 212 8.58 0.21 13.51
CA TYR A 212 9.50 1.31 13.87
C TYR A 212 10.59 0.76 14.79
N VAL A 213 11.76 0.53 14.21
CA VAL A 213 12.86 -0.27 14.79
C VAL A 213 13.46 0.38 16.04
N VAL A 214 13.42 -0.35 17.16
CA VAL A 214 14.38 -0.19 18.27
C VAL A 214 15.28 -1.43 18.41
N ASP A 215 14.84 -2.63 17.99
CA ASP A 215 15.65 -3.86 18.04
C ASP A 215 15.40 -4.78 16.82
N PHE A 216 16.45 -5.10 16.05
CA PHE A 216 16.35 -5.82 14.76
C PHE A 216 15.83 -7.27 14.85
N ASN A 217 15.81 -7.88 16.04
CA ASN A 217 15.52 -9.32 16.20
C ASN A 217 14.02 -9.67 16.22
N ASP A 218 13.13 -8.80 16.72
CA ASP A 218 11.69 -9.09 16.81
C ASP A 218 10.96 -9.00 15.45
N TYR A 219 11.46 -8.17 14.52
CA TYR A 219 10.78 -7.88 13.24
C TYR A 219 10.82 -9.03 12.22
N LEU A 220 11.77 -9.95 12.36
CA LEU A 220 11.81 -11.13 11.49
C LEU A 220 10.63 -12.06 11.75
N ASP A 221 9.99 -12.00 12.92
CA ASP A 221 8.97 -12.97 13.31
C ASP A 221 7.70 -12.88 12.45
N LYS A 222 7.14 -11.67 12.23
CA LYS A 222 5.92 -11.51 11.42
C LYS A 222 6.12 -11.98 9.98
N ILE A 223 7.24 -11.58 9.36
CA ILE A 223 7.53 -11.96 7.97
C ILE A 223 7.90 -13.45 7.88
N GLU A 224 8.63 -14.01 8.85
CA GLU A 224 8.91 -15.45 8.91
C GLU A 224 7.65 -16.28 9.16
N THR A 225 6.72 -15.82 9.98
CA THR A 225 5.39 -16.42 10.17
C THR A 225 4.68 -16.55 8.83
N ILE A 226 4.62 -15.46 8.06
CA ILE A 226 4.02 -15.48 6.72
C ILE A 226 4.81 -16.39 5.76
N ARG A 227 6.15 -16.37 5.79
CA ARG A 227 6.99 -17.27 4.97
C ARG A 227 6.72 -18.74 5.33
N SER A 228 6.57 -19.08 6.60
CA SER A 228 6.28 -20.43 7.09
C SER A 228 4.89 -20.90 6.65
N TRP A 229 3.88 -20.05 6.80
CA TRP A 229 2.54 -20.30 6.26
C TRP A 229 2.58 -20.55 4.75
N LYS A 230 3.29 -19.72 3.97
CA LYS A 230 3.45 -19.90 2.51
C LYS A 230 4.13 -21.24 2.16
N ARG A 231 5.13 -21.66 2.94
CA ARG A 231 5.82 -22.96 2.73
C ARG A 231 4.85 -24.12 2.95
N LEU A 232 4.01 -24.07 3.99
CA LEU A 232 2.99 -25.10 4.25
C LEU A 232 1.98 -25.20 3.09
N GLN A 233 1.41 -24.07 2.66
CA GLN A 233 0.44 -24.04 1.56
C GLN A 233 0.99 -24.66 0.26
N ARG A 234 2.28 -24.45 -0.01
CA ARG A 234 2.95 -25.08 -1.16
C ARG A 234 3.08 -26.60 -1.01
N ARG A 235 3.44 -27.07 0.18
CA ARG A 235 3.57 -28.51 0.47
C ARG A 235 2.23 -29.23 0.33
N GLU A 236 1.17 -28.69 0.93
CA GLU A 236 -0.19 -29.24 0.84
C GLU A 236 -0.67 -29.32 -0.60
N LYS A 237 -0.43 -28.26 -1.39
CA LYS A 237 -0.76 -28.25 -2.82
C LYS A 237 0.00 -29.31 -3.62
N GLN A 238 1.29 -29.51 -3.33
CA GLN A 238 2.10 -30.54 -3.99
C GLN A 238 1.65 -31.95 -3.63
N GLN A 239 1.32 -32.20 -2.35
CA GLN A 239 0.79 -33.49 -1.89
C GLN A 239 -0.54 -33.82 -2.56
N LEU A 240 -1.46 -32.84 -2.64
CA LEU A 240 -2.74 -33.01 -3.31
C LEU A 240 -2.55 -33.31 -4.81
N GLN A 241 -1.63 -32.61 -5.47
CA GLN A 241 -1.31 -32.87 -6.89
C GLN A 241 -0.73 -34.27 -7.10
N ALA A 242 0.17 -34.71 -6.23
CA ALA A 242 0.73 -36.07 -6.28
C ALA A 242 -0.37 -37.13 -6.06
N GLN A 243 -1.28 -36.91 -5.12
CA GLN A 243 -2.38 -37.84 -4.84
C GLN A 243 -3.36 -37.93 -6.00
N ILE A 244 -3.66 -36.83 -6.69
CA ILE A 244 -4.47 -36.83 -7.92
C ILE A 244 -3.76 -37.61 -9.04
N GLN A 245 -2.43 -37.47 -9.18
CA GLN A 245 -1.67 -38.21 -10.20
C GLN A 245 -1.62 -39.71 -9.95
N VAL A 246 -1.47 -40.13 -8.68
CA VAL A 246 -1.50 -41.55 -8.26
C VAL A 246 -2.90 -42.15 -8.46
N ASN A 247 -3.96 -41.40 -8.16
CA ASN A 247 -5.34 -41.88 -8.26
C ASN A 247 -5.96 -41.70 -9.66
N ASN A 248 -5.19 -41.30 -10.67
CA ASN A 248 -5.70 -41.14 -12.04
C ASN A 248 -5.66 -42.48 -12.79
N PRO A 249 -6.79 -43.15 -13.07
CA PRO A 249 -6.82 -44.50 -13.67
C PRO A 249 -6.28 -44.59 -15.11
N TRP A 250 -5.88 -43.46 -15.70
CA TRP A 250 -5.26 -43.37 -17.03
C TRP A 250 -3.74 -43.21 -17.01
N SER A 251 -3.11 -43.03 -15.84
CA SER A 251 -1.65 -42.87 -15.73
C SER A 251 -0.88 -44.19 -15.82
N SER A 252 -1.54 -45.35 -15.70
CA SER A 252 -0.96 -46.69 -15.76
C SER A 252 -0.96 -47.36 -17.15
N LYS A 253 -1.47 -46.69 -18.20
CA LYS A 253 -1.58 -47.24 -19.58
C LYS A 253 -0.55 -46.68 -20.56
N ARG A 254 0.69 -46.47 -20.13
CA ARG A 254 1.82 -46.20 -21.03
C ARG A 254 3.06 -46.94 -20.54
N ASN A 255 3.12 -48.24 -20.83
CA ASN A 255 4.35 -49.02 -20.98
C ASN A 255 4.27 -49.70 -22.34
#